data_AF-A0A8K0P123-F1
#
_entry.id   AF-A0A8K0P123-F1
#
_cell.length_a   1.000
_cell.length_b   1.000
_cell.length_c   1.000
_cell.angle_alpha   90.00
_cell.angle_beta   90.00
_cell.angle_gamma   90.00
#
_symmetry.space_group_name_H-M   'P 1'
#
loop_
_entity.id
_entity.type
_entity.pdbx_description
1 polymer ?
#
loop_
_entity_poly.entity_id
_entity_poly.type
_entity_poly.pdbx_seq_one_letter_code
_entity_poly.pdbx_strand_id
1 'polypeptide(L)'
;MLCRQECLDLGVWSSGYWCVVQCEEVSWANISVDDLAAQAMLFFGAGFETTASLLSFALYELSKPGNGKEIQGRVREEVDRVMKEDGGKITYEGLKRMQLLDRVLNG
;
A
#
# COMPACT_ATOMS: atom_id res chain seq x y z
N MET A 1 30.96 -1.57 -12.04
CA MET A 1 30.65 -0.99 -13.38
C MET A 1 29.53 -1.73 -14.12
N LEU A 2 28.89 -2.77 -13.54
CA LEU A 2 27.78 -3.51 -14.16
C LEU A 2 26.39 -2.88 -13.91
N CYS A 3 26.19 -2.08 -12.85
CA CYS A 3 24.88 -1.49 -12.48
C CYS A 3 24.28 -0.55 -13.56
N ARG A 4 25.10 0.03 -14.45
CA ARG A 4 24.62 1.03 -15.44
C ARG A 4 23.88 0.38 -16.62
N GLN A 5 24.16 -0.87 -16.96
CA GLN A 5 23.62 -1.46 -18.19
C GLN A 5 22.18 -1.96 -18.02
N GLU A 6 21.85 -2.61 -16.89
CA GLU A 6 20.50 -3.15 -16.65
C GLU A 6 19.44 -2.06 -16.43
N CYS A 7 19.81 -0.91 -15.85
CA CYS A 7 18.88 0.23 -15.69
C CYS A 7 18.45 0.89 -17.01
N LEU A 8 19.25 0.75 -18.08
CA LEU A 8 18.91 1.26 -19.41
C LEU A 8 17.95 0.31 -20.16
N ASP A 9 18.08 -1.00 -19.94
CA ASP A 9 17.33 -2.01 -20.71
C ASP A 9 15.86 -2.18 -20.26
N LEU A 10 15.49 -1.74 -19.05
CA LEU A 10 14.13 -1.90 -18.50
C LEU A 10 13.20 -0.69 -18.67
N GLY A 11 13.65 0.41 -19.27
CA GLY A 11 12.78 1.55 -19.61
C GLY A 11 12.11 2.28 -18.42
N VAL A 12 12.60 2.09 -17.20
CA VAL A 12 12.03 2.63 -15.95
C VAL A 12 12.57 4.05 -15.64
N TRP A 13 12.57 4.95 -16.62
CA TRP A 13 13.28 6.23 -16.56
C TRP A 13 12.48 7.42 -16.01
N SER A 14 11.22 7.24 -15.60
CA SER A 14 10.34 8.37 -15.27
C SER A 14 10.28 8.78 -13.80
N SER A 15 10.79 7.99 -12.85
CA SER A 15 10.74 8.33 -11.42
C SER A 15 12.03 7.87 -10.75
N GLY A 16 12.98 8.80 -10.62
CA GLY A 16 14.37 8.55 -10.18
C GLY A 16 14.54 7.91 -8.80
N TYR A 17 13.46 7.67 -8.06
CA TYR A 17 13.47 6.99 -6.77
C TYR A 17 13.79 5.50 -6.86
N TRP A 18 13.41 4.80 -7.93
CA TRP A 18 13.69 3.36 -8.07
C TRP A 18 15.17 3.04 -8.36
N CYS A 19 15.92 3.98 -8.93
CA CYS A 19 17.32 3.78 -9.29
C CYS A 19 18.27 3.79 -8.07
N VAL A 20 17.86 4.43 -6.96
CA VAL A 20 18.68 4.52 -5.73
C VAL A 20 18.61 3.23 -4.91
N VAL A 21 17.52 2.46 -5.01
CA VAL A 21 17.24 1.33 -4.10
C VAL A 21 18.05 0.07 -4.42
N GLN A 22 18.77 0.00 -5.55
CA GLN A 22 19.40 -1.25 -6.02
C GLN A 22 20.87 -1.16 -6.48
N CYS A 23 21.65 -0.15 -6.09
CA CYS A 23 23.12 -0.17 -6.29
C CYS A 23 23.91 -0.27 -4.97
N GLU A 24 23.40 -0.98 -3.97
CA GLU A 24 24.24 -1.53 -2.91
C GLU A 24 24.39 -3.04 -3.15
N GLU A 25 25.61 -3.50 -3.46
CA GLU A 25 25.92 -4.93 -3.50
C GLU A 25 25.76 -5.49 -2.08
N VAL A 26 24.55 -5.93 -1.72
CA VAL A 26 24.31 -6.63 -0.45
C VAL A 26 25.03 -7.96 -0.53
N SER A 27 26.26 -8.01 -0.01
CA SER A 27 26.94 -9.26 0.27
C SER A 27 26.11 -9.98 1.34
N TRP A 28 25.43 -11.06 0.97
CA TRP A 28 24.62 -11.89 1.88
C TRP A 28 25.44 -12.48 3.04
N ALA A 29 26.77 -12.40 2.98
CA ALA A 29 27.70 -12.91 3.98
C ALA A 29 27.84 -12.01 5.23
N ASN A 30 27.39 -10.75 5.22
CA ASN A 30 27.47 -9.86 6.38
C ASN A 30 26.48 -8.68 6.33
N ILE A 31 25.19 -8.94 6.61
CA ILE A 31 24.19 -7.87 6.79
C ILE A 31 24.23 -7.42 8.25
N SER A 32 24.53 -6.16 8.49
CA SER A 32 24.48 -5.58 9.84
C SER A 32 23.04 -5.23 10.24
N VAL A 33 22.80 -5.02 11.54
CA VAL A 33 21.49 -4.57 12.03
C VAL A 33 21.15 -3.17 11.49
N ASP A 34 22.17 -2.33 11.26
CA ASP A 34 22.00 -0.99 10.69
C ASP A 34 21.54 -1.07 9.23
N ASP A 35 22.10 -2.01 8.44
CA ASP A 35 21.66 -2.24 7.06
C ASP A 35 20.21 -2.73 7.00
N LEU A 36 19.82 -3.64 7.91
CA LEU A 36 18.44 -4.11 8.01
C LEU A 36 17.47 -2.99 8.40
N ALA A 37 17.89 -2.12 9.34
CA ALA A 37 17.09 -0.97 9.75
C ALA A 37 16.93 0.04 8.60
N ALA A 38 18.00 0.31 7.86
CA ALA A 38 17.97 1.20 6.69
C ALA A 38 17.01 0.68 5.61
N GLN A 39 17.08 -0.61 5.29
CA GLN A 39 16.16 -1.25 4.33
C GLN A 39 14.70 -1.21 4.82
N ALA A 40 14.44 -1.51 6.09
CA ALA A 40 13.10 -1.44 6.66
C ALA A 40 12.52 -0.02 6.57
N MET A 41 13.32 1.01 6.82
CA MET A 41 12.90 2.42 6.67
C MET A 41 12.58 2.77 5.22
N LEU A 42 13.35 2.27 4.26
CA LEU A 42 13.07 2.49 2.83
C LEU A 42 11.75 1.84 2.41
N PHE A 43 11.51 0.58 2.79
CA PHE A 43 10.23 -0.10 2.52
C PHE A 43 9.06 0.60 3.18
N PHE A 44 9.22 1.05 4.43
CA PHE A 44 8.20 1.82 5.12
C PHE A 44 7.92 3.14 4.40
N GLY A 45 8.94 3.91 4.04
CA GLY A 45 8.77 5.20 3.35
C GLY A 45 8.06 5.06 2.00
N ALA A 46 8.51 4.13 1.16
CA ALA A 46 7.92 3.87 -0.15
C ALA A 46 6.46 3.39 -0.06
N GLY A 47 6.16 2.53 0.92
CA GLY A 47 4.78 2.06 1.17
C GLY A 47 3.89 3.12 1.83
N PHE A 48 4.46 4.00 2.66
CA PHE A 48 3.72 5.00 3.40
C PHE A 48 3.15 6.09 2.50
N GLU A 49 3.97 6.68 1.63
CA GLU A 49 3.53 7.79 0.77
C GLU A 49 2.39 7.37 -0.17
N THR A 50 2.52 6.19 -0.79
CA THR A 50 1.53 5.63 -1.70
C THR A 50 0.23 5.27 -0.96
N THR A 51 0.31 4.59 0.17
CA THR A 51 -0.86 4.20 0.97
C THR A 51 -1.57 5.42 1.58
N ALA A 52 -0.81 6.41 2.08
CA ALA A 52 -1.38 7.64 2.65
C ALA A 52 -2.15 8.44 1.59
N SER A 53 -1.61 8.54 0.38
CA SER A 53 -2.26 9.21 -0.74
C SER A 53 -3.55 8.47 -1.14
N LEU A 54 -3.49 7.14 -1.30
CA LEU A 54 -4.65 6.30 -1.59
C LEU A 54 -5.78 6.49 -0.57
N LEU A 55 -5.46 6.39 0.73
CA LEU A 55 -6.45 6.56 1.80
C LEU A 55 -7.03 7.99 1.82
N SER A 56 -6.21 9.00 1.53
CA SER A 56 -6.67 10.38 1.45
C SER A 56 -7.68 10.57 0.32
N PHE A 57 -7.43 9.98 -0.86
CA PHE A 57 -8.39 10.01 -1.97
C PHE A 57 -9.66 9.23 -1.65
N ALA A 58 -9.55 8.02 -1.08
CA ALA A 58 -10.70 7.22 -0.70
C ALA A 58 -11.60 7.96 0.30
N LEU A 59 -11.02 8.59 1.33
CA LEU A 59 -11.76 9.41 2.30
C LEU A 59 -12.36 10.66 1.65
N TYR A 60 -11.63 11.28 0.73
CA TYR A 60 -12.12 12.45 0.00
C TYR A 60 -13.38 12.10 -0.81
N GLU A 61 -13.34 11.02 -1.61
CA GLU A 61 -14.50 10.53 -2.36
C GLU A 61 -15.70 10.21 -1.47
N LEU A 62 -15.47 9.58 -0.30
CA LEU A 62 -16.53 9.29 0.68
C LEU A 62 -17.10 10.54 1.36
N SER A 63 -16.33 11.62 1.46
CA SER A 63 -16.74 12.88 2.12
C SER A 63 -17.48 13.86 1.21
N LYS A 64 -17.51 13.62 -0.11
CA LYS A 64 -18.10 14.54 -1.08
C LYS A 64 -19.59 14.81 -0.78
N PRO A 65 -20.04 16.08 -0.85
CA PRO A 65 -21.46 16.42 -0.71
C PRO A 65 -22.25 15.83 -1.89
N GLY A 66 -23.16 14.91 -1.58
CA GLY A 66 -23.91 14.11 -2.56
C GLY A 66 -24.07 12.68 -2.06
N ASN A 67 -23.61 11.70 -2.86
CA ASN A 67 -23.76 10.28 -2.57
C ASN A 67 -22.75 9.71 -1.55
N GLY A 68 -21.80 10.52 -1.09
CA GLY A 68 -20.73 10.08 -0.16
C GLY A 68 -21.27 9.54 1.17
N LYS A 69 -22.31 10.18 1.74
CA LYS A 69 -22.97 9.70 2.97
C LYS A 69 -23.66 8.35 2.82
N GLU A 70 -24.31 8.12 1.68
CA GLU A 70 -24.99 6.86 1.39
C GLU A 70 -23.96 5.72 1.24
N ILE A 71 -22.92 5.95 0.44
CA ILE A 71 -21.86 4.96 0.23
C ILE A 71 -21.12 4.70 1.55
N GLN A 72 -20.79 5.73 2.32
CA GLN A 72 -20.16 5.57 3.63
C GLN A 72 -21.03 4.74 4.59
N GLY A 73 -22.35 4.95 4.60
CA GLY A 73 -23.29 4.14 5.37
C GLY A 73 -23.25 2.67 4.96
N ARG A 74 -23.34 2.40 3.66
CA ARG A 74 -23.31 1.04 3.10
C ARG A 74 -21.98 0.31 3.36
N VAL A 75 -20.84 1.03 3.28
CA VAL A 75 -19.53 0.45 3.61
C VAL A 75 -19.45 0.10 5.10
N ARG A 76 -19.95 0.96 5.99
CA ARG A 76 -20.01 0.64 7.43
C ARG A 76 -20.90 -0.57 7.72
N GLU A 77 -22.07 -0.65 7.09
CA GLU A 77 -22.96 -1.80 7.24
C GLU A 77 -22.31 -3.10 6.74
N GLU A 78 -21.55 -3.05 5.64
CA GLU A 78 -20.77 -4.19 5.16
C GLU A 78 -19.70 -4.62 6.18
N VAL A 79 -18.93 -3.67 6.72
CA VAL A 79 -17.90 -3.95 7.74
C VAL A 79 -18.53 -4.57 8.99
N ASP A 80 -19.61 -3.98 9.49
CA ASP A 80 -20.32 -4.48 10.68
C ASP A 80 -20.91 -5.87 10.45
N ARG A 81 -21.43 -6.14 9.25
CA ARG A 81 -21.95 -7.46 8.87
C ARG A 81 -20.85 -8.52 8.90
N VAL A 82 -19.75 -8.27 8.21
CA VAL A 82 -18.61 -9.20 8.14
C VAL A 82 -18.02 -9.42 9.54
N MET A 83 -17.90 -8.36 10.34
CA MET A 83 -17.37 -8.46 11.70
C MET A 83 -18.30 -9.28 12.62
N LYS A 84 -19.62 -9.18 12.45
CA LYS A 84 -20.58 -10.03 13.18
C LYS A 84 -20.48 -11.50 12.77
N GLU A 85 -20.33 -11.78 11.48
CA GLU A 85 -20.16 -13.15 10.95
C GLU A 85 -18.90 -13.82 11.50
N ASP A 86 -17.81 -13.05 11.65
CA ASP A 86 -16.52 -13.55 12.16
C ASP A 86 -16.41 -13.50 13.71
N GLY A 87 -17.53 -13.38 14.41
CA GLY A 87 -17.55 -13.39 15.88
C GLY A 87 -16.88 -12.18 16.53
N GLY A 88 -16.96 -11.02 15.88
CA GLY A 88 -16.39 -9.75 16.36
C GLY A 88 -14.91 -9.57 16.04
N LYS A 89 -14.32 -10.44 15.21
CA LYS A 89 -12.90 -10.38 14.84
C LYS A 89 -12.71 -9.93 13.41
N ILE A 90 -11.65 -9.16 13.17
CA ILE A 90 -11.20 -8.87 11.81
C ILE A 90 -10.31 -10.05 11.38
N THR A 91 -10.79 -10.85 10.44
CA THR A 91 -10.03 -11.95 9.86
C THR A 91 -9.60 -11.60 8.44
N TYR A 92 -8.53 -12.25 7.96
CA TYR A 92 -8.08 -12.08 6.57
C TYR A 92 -9.17 -12.46 5.56
N GLU A 93 -9.87 -13.57 5.82
CA GLU A 93 -11.00 -14.00 5.01
C GLU A 93 -12.17 -13.00 5.07
N GLY A 94 -12.40 -12.39 6.23
CA GLY A 94 -13.39 -11.33 6.41
C GLY A 94 -13.08 -10.10 5.57
N LEU A 95 -11.84 -9.60 5.63
CA LEU A 95 -11.37 -8.49 4.79
C LEU A 95 -11.63 -8.74 3.29
N LYS A 96 -11.38 -9.97 2.83
CA LYS A 96 -11.61 -10.35 1.43
C LYS A 96 -13.09 -10.38 1.02
N ARG A 97 -14.02 -10.48 1.98
CA ARG A 97 -15.48 -10.41 1.72
C ARG A 97 -16.03 -8.99 1.64
N MET A 98 -15.25 -7.97 2.02
CA MET A 98 -15.67 -6.56 1.98
C MET A 98 -15.55 -5.96 0.57
N GLN A 99 -16.47 -6.33 -0.31
CA GLN A 99 -16.42 -5.96 -1.74
C GLN A 99 -16.69 -4.48 -2.00
N LEU A 100 -17.56 -3.84 -1.20
CA LEU A 100 -17.85 -2.41 -1.37
C LEU A 100 -16.66 -1.58 -0.90
N LEU A 101 -15.98 -1.98 0.16
CA LEU A 101 -14.74 -1.34 0.61
C LEU A 101 -13.65 -1.43 -0.47
N ASP A 102 -13.45 -2.60 -1.07
CA ASP A 102 -12.47 -2.79 -2.15
C ASP A 102 -12.75 -1.88 -3.37
N ARG A 103 -14.03 -1.70 -3.74
CA ARG A 103 -14.44 -0.79 -4.82
C ARG A 103 -14.13 0.69 -4.53
N VAL A 104 -14.15 1.10 -3.27
CA VAL A 104 -13.80 2.49 -2.89
C VAL A 104 -12.29 2.72 -2.98
N LEU A 105 -11.49 1.69 -2.73
CA LEU A 105 -10.03 1.76 -2.81
C LEU A 105 -9.53 1.66 -4.26
N ASN A 106 -10.18 0.86 -5.10
CA ASN A 106 -9.81 0.65 -6.51
C ASN A 106 -10.55 1.61 -7.48
N GLY A 107 -10.95 2.80 -6.98
CA GLY A 107 -11.77 3.79 -7.70
C GLY A 107 -11.09 4.46 -8.89
#